data_AF-A0A963C572-F1
#
_entry.id   AF-A0A963C572-F1
#
_cell.length_a   1.000
_cell.length_b   1.000
_cell.length_c   1.000
_cell.angle_alpha   90.00
_cell.angle_beta   90.00
_cell.angle_gamma   90.00
#
_symmetry.space_group_name_H-M   'P 1'
#
loop_
_entity.id
_entity.type
_entity.pdbx_description
1 polymer ?
#
loop_
_entity_poly.entity_id
_entity_poly.type
_entity_poly.pdbx_seq_one_letter_code
_entity_poly.pdbx_strand_id
1 'polypeptide(L)'
;HERMDGKGYPKGLTRDEMSVQARVMGIADIFEALTARDRPYKRGKTLSESLEILGKFKLNGHIDPDLFDVFVQQKVYLKYAEKFLDPEQVDEVDESKIPGFAASIAAKQHG
;
A
#
# COMPACT_ATOMS: atom_id res chain seq x y z
N HIS A 1 -3.67 -7.98 -10.90
CA HIS A 1 -4.47 -8.91 -10.09
C HIS A 1 -3.68 -10.12 -9.61
N GLU A 2 -2.42 -10.29 -10.02
CA GLU A 2 -1.51 -11.23 -9.36
C GLU A 2 -1.43 -10.94 -7.85
N ARG A 3 -1.23 -11.99 -7.06
CA ARG A 3 -1.14 -11.96 -5.59
C ARG A 3 0.10 -12.72 -5.17
N MET A 4 0.74 -12.31 -4.08
CA MET A 4 1.98 -12.96 -3.61
C MET A 4 1.79 -14.44 -3.27
N ASP A 5 0.56 -14.84 -2.92
CA ASP A 5 0.16 -16.22 -2.64
C ASP A 5 -0.19 -17.06 -3.89
N GLY A 6 0.01 -16.53 -5.10
CA GLY A 6 -0.27 -17.23 -6.36
C GLY A 6 -1.77 -17.36 -6.70
N LYS A 7 -2.67 -16.87 -5.85
CA LYS A 7 -4.13 -16.94 -6.10
C LYS A 7 -4.65 -15.81 -6.99
N GLY A 8 -3.74 -15.01 -7.53
CA GLY A 8 -4.07 -13.92 -8.43
C GLY A 8 -4.24 -14.39 -9.87
N TYR A 9 -4.46 -13.44 -10.77
CA TYR A 9 -4.70 -13.71 -12.19
C TYR A 9 -4.07 -12.61 -13.07
N PRO A 10 -3.84 -12.90 -14.38
CA PRO A 10 -4.20 -14.11 -15.13
C PRO A 10 -3.24 -15.30 -15.04
N LYS A 11 -2.00 -15.11 -14.58
CA LYS A 11 -0.96 -16.14 -14.61
C LYS A 11 -0.85 -16.91 -13.29
N GLY A 12 -1.35 -16.38 -12.18
CA GLY A 12 -1.27 -17.03 -10.87
C GLY A 12 0.15 -17.05 -10.32
N LEU A 13 0.93 -16.00 -10.61
CA LEU A 13 2.34 -15.95 -10.22
C LEU A 13 2.47 -15.77 -8.72
N THR A 14 3.41 -16.49 -8.12
CA THR A 14 3.84 -16.27 -6.74
C THR A 14 4.81 -15.10 -6.64
N ARG A 15 5.08 -14.67 -5.40
CA ARG A 15 6.02 -13.57 -5.09
C ARG A 15 7.36 -13.68 -5.85
N ASP A 16 7.98 -14.86 -5.83
CA ASP A 16 9.34 -15.07 -6.35
C ASP A 16 9.39 -15.10 -7.88
N GLU A 17 8.25 -15.36 -8.52
CA GLU A 17 8.10 -15.33 -9.97
C GLU A 17 7.83 -13.90 -10.51
N MET A 18 7.54 -12.96 -9.62
CA MET A 18 7.29 -11.56 -9.96
C MET A 18 8.54 -10.69 -9.78
N SER A 19 8.82 -9.88 -10.79
CA SER A 19 9.84 -8.82 -10.68
C SER A 19 9.48 -7.86 -9.55
N VAL A 20 10.50 -7.24 -8.94
CA VAL A 20 10.31 -6.21 -7.90
C VAL A 20 9.43 -5.08 -8.44
N GLN A 21 9.65 -4.67 -9.69
CA GLN A 21 8.86 -3.64 -10.35
C GLN A 21 7.38 -4.01 -10.43
N ALA A 22 7.05 -5.25 -10.84
CA ALA A 22 5.67 -5.71 -10.89
C ALA A 22 4.99 -5.71 -9.51
N ARG A 23 5.74 -6.06 -8.45
CA ARG A 23 5.25 -6.04 -7.07
C ARG A 23 5.03 -4.61 -6.56
N VAL A 24 5.93 -3.67 -6.89
CA VAL A 24 5.76 -2.24 -6.58
C VAL A 24 4.53 -1.68 -7.28
N MET A 25 4.36 -1.96 -8.58
CA MET A 25 3.18 -1.52 -9.34
C MET A 25 1.89 -2.02 -8.71
N GLY A 26 1.84 -3.27 -8.22
CA GLY A 26 0.66 -3.80 -7.53
C GLY A 26 0.25 -2.97 -6.29
N ILE A 27 1.21 -2.45 -5.52
CA ILE A 27 0.91 -1.58 -4.37
C ILE A 27 0.40 -0.22 -4.87
N ALA A 28 1.07 0.37 -5.86
CA ALA A 28 0.71 1.67 -6.42
C ALA A 28 -0.69 1.67 -7.04
N ASP A 29 -1.01 0.67 -7.87
CA ASP A 29 -2.31 0.54 -8.54
C ASP A 29 -3.45 0.41 -7.53
N ILE A 30 -3.25 -0.38 -6.47
CA ILE A 30 -4.26 -0.55 -5.42
C ILE A 30 -4.44 0.75 -4.63
N PHE A 31 -3.36 1.41 -4.25
CA PHE A 31 -3.42 2.67 -3.52
C PHE A 31 -4.12 3.77 -4.35
N GLU A 32 -3.78 3.89 -5.62
CA GLU A 32 -4.43 4.81 -6.56
C GLU A 32 -5.93 4.48 -6.67
N ALA A 33 -6.30 3.21 -6.87
CA ALA A 33 -7.70 2.82 -6.97
C ALA A 33 -8.51 3.10 -5.69
N LEU A 34 -7.91 2.98 -4.51
CA LEU A 34 -8.57 3.29 -3.23
C LEU A 34 -8.79 4.80 -3.06
N THR A 35 -7.85 5.61 -3.54
CA THR A 35 -7.85 7.07 -3.37
C THR A 35 -8.50 7.81 -4.54
N ALA A 36 -8.74 7.14 -5.67
CA ALA A 36 -9.36 7.72 -6.84
C ALA A 36 -10.80 8.19 -6.60
N ARG A 37 -11.15 9.34 -7.18
CA ARG A 37 -12.54 9.80 -7.35
C ARG A 37 -13.13 9.18 -8.61
N ASP A 38 -13.57 7.94 -8.49
CA ASP A 38 -14.20 7.18 -9.57
C ASP A 38 -15.57 7.77 -9.98
N ARG A 39 -16.24 8.52 -9.10
CA ARG A 39 -17.54 9.18 -9.39
C ARG A 39 -17.66 10.56 -8.73
N PRO A 40 -18.40 11.52 -9.34
CA PRO A 40 -18.57 12.87 -8.77
C PRO A 40 -19.08 12.91 -7.33
N TYR A 41 -19.85 11.89 -6.93
CA TYR A 41 -20.51 11.79 -5.63
C TYR A 41 -19.84 10.84 -4.65
N LYS A 42 -18.85 10.07 -5.11
CA LYS A 42 -18.13 9.10 -4.28
C LYS A 42 -16.73 9.64 -4.06
N ARG A 43 -16.49 10.12 -2.84
CA ARG A 43 -15.14 10.52 -2.43
C ARG A 43 -14.25 9.28 -2.40
N GLY A 44 -13.03 9.43 -2.90
CA GLY A 44 -11.98 8.45 -2.67
C GLY A 44 -11.71 8.32 -1.18
N LYS A 45 -11.10 7.21 -0.78
CA LYS A 45 -10.78 6.94 0.63
C LYS A 45 -9.76 7.93 1.16
N THR A 46 -9.74 8.12 2.47
CA THR A 46 -8.68 8.89 3.13
C THR A 46 -7.37 8.10 3.17
N LEU A 47 -6.27 8.75 3.57
CA LEU A 47 -4.98 8.09 3.72
C LEU A 47 -5.02 7.00 4.78
N SER A 48 -5.59 7.30 5.95
CA SER A 48 -5.68 6.33 7.04
C SER A 48 -6.48 5.08 6.62
N GLU A 49 -7.64 5.25 5.97
CA GLU A 49 -8.46 4.15 5.45
C GLU A 49 -7.73 3.33 4.38
N SER A 50 -7.02 4.00 3.46
CA SER A 50 -6.31 3.34 2.36
C SER A 50 -5.15 2.49 2.87
N LEU A 51 -4.40 3.01 3.84
CA LEU A 51 -3.30 2.29 4.48
C LEU A 51 -3.78 1.15 5.36
N GLU A 52 -4.93 1.30 6.04
CA GLU A 52 -5.54 0.20 6.79
C GLU A 52 -5.87 -0.99 5.87
N ILE A 53 -6.47 -0.72 4.70
CA ILE A 53 -6.81 -1.74 3.71
C ILE A 53 -5.56 -2.40 3.14
N LEU A 54 -4.54 -1.62 2.76
CA LEU A 54 -3.28 -2.17 2.28
C LEU A 54 -2.57 -3.01 3.34
N GLY A 55 -2.62 -2.61 4.60
CA GLY A 55 -2.11 -3.41 5.72
C GLY A 55 -2.79 -4.78 5.82
N LYS A 56 -4.12 -4.84 5.66
CA LYS A 56 -4.86 -6.11 5.59
C LYS A 56 -4.46 -6.94 4.36
N PHE A 57 -4.22 -6.29 3.22
CA PHE A 57 -3.74 -6.96 2.01
C PHE A 57 -2.35 -7.54 2.17
N LYS A 58 -1.45 -6.86 2.88
CA LYS A 58 -0.14 -7.39 3.27
C LYS A 58 -0.31 -8.68 4.08
N LEU A 59 -1.13 -8.65 5.14
CA LEU A 59 -1.34 -9.80 6.01
C LEU A 59 -1.93 -11.02 5.27
N ASN A 60 -2.74 -10.77 4.24
CA ASN A 60 -3.43 -11.82 3.48
C ASN A 60 -2.70 -12.24 2.19
N GLY A 61 -1.45 -11.79 1.98
CA GLY A 61 -0.62 -12.18 0.82
C GLY A 61 -1.07 -11.59 -0.52
N HIS A 62 -1.85 -10.51 -0.51
CA HIS A 62 -2.27 -9.83 -1.74
C HIS A 62 -1.16 -8.97 -2.32
N ILE A 63 -0.39 -8.31 -1.45
CA ILE A 63 0.72 -7.42 -1.82
C ILE A 63 2.01 -7.90 -1.16
N ASP A 64 3.14 -7.42 -1.67
CA ASP A 64 4.44 -7.75 -1.11
C ASP A 64 4.64 -7.08 0.26
N PRO A 65 4.93 -7.86 1.33
CA PRO A 65 5.05 -7.32 2.68
C PRO A 65 6.22 -6.37 2.86
N ASP A 66 7.37 -6.67 2.25
CA ASP A 66 8.60 -5.90 2.43
C ASP A 66 8.52 -4.57 1.68
N LEU A 67 7.96 -4.60 0.47
CA LEU A 67 7.74 -3.38 -0.31
C LEU A 67 6.66 -2.48 0.28
N PHE A 68 5.62 -3.06 0.90
CA PHE A 68 4.64 -2.27 1.64
C PHE A 68 5.29 -1.54 2.83
N ASP A 69 6.18 -2.21 3.56
CA ASP A 69 6.88 -1.57 4.67
C ASP A 69 7.75 -0.40 4.20
N VAL A 70 8.47 -0.55 3.09
CA VAL A 70 9.23 0.55 2.48
C VAL A 70 8.30 1.68 2.04
N PHE A 71 7.16 1.37 1.43
CA PHE A 71 6.17 2.36 0.97
C PHE A 71 5.65 3.24 2.11
N VAL A 72 5.35 2.64 3.26
CA VAL A 72 4.91 3.37 4.47
C VAL A 72 6.07 4.11 5.12
N GLN A 73 7.21 3.45 5.40
CA GLN A 73 8.36 4.06 6.07
C GLN A 73 8.92 5.28 5.33
N GLN A 74 8.96 5.22 4.00
CA GLN A 74 9.47 6.31 3.16
C GLN A 74 8.42 7.40 2.88
N LYS A 75 7.23 7.26 3.48
CA LYS A 75 6.06 8.13 3.33
C LYS A 75 5.74 8.41 1.85
N VAL A 76 5.83 7.37 1.02
CA VAL A 76 5.56 7.49 -0.42
C VAL A 76 4.08 7.87 -0.63
N TYR A 77 3.18 7.27 0.16
CA TYR A 77 1.76 7.62 0.17
C TYR A 77 1.51 9.12 0.39
N LEU A 78 2.22 9.74 1.34
CA LEU A 78 2.05 11.14 1.69
C LEU A 78 2.57 12.06 0.58
N LYS A 79 3.76 11.77 0.05
CA LYS A 79 4.34 12.51 -1.08
C LYS A 79 3.46 12.49 -2.33
N TYR A 80 2.76 11.37 -2.55
CA TYR A 80 1.76 11.26 -3.61
C TYR A 80 0.52 12.11 -3.28
N ALA A 81 0.00 11.97 -2.06
CA ALA A 81 -1.21 12.65 -1.62
C ALA A 81 -1.11 14.18 -1.67
N GLU A 82 0.00 14.73 -1.20
CA GLU A 82 0.29 16.17 -1.25
C GLU A 82 0.26 16.75 -2.67
N LYS A 83 0.48 15.91 -3.69
CA LYS A 83 0.54 16.33 -5.10
C LYS A 83 -0.74 16.08 -5.86
N PHE A 84 -1.47 15.02 -5.51
CA PHE A 84 -2.51 14.47 -6.39
C PHE A 84 -3.87 14.27 -5.72
N LEU A 85 -3.96 14.27 -4.39
CA LEU A 85 -5.22 14.04 -3.68
C LEU A 85 -5.85 15.35 -3.20
N ASP A 86 -7.16 15.33 -3.03
CA ASP A 86 -7.89 16.45 -2.44
C ASP A 86 -7.50 16.59 -0.95
N PRO A 87 -7.36 17.82 -0.41
CA PRO A 87 -6.98 18.03 1.00
C PRO A 87 -7.85 17.28 2.01
N GLU A 88 -9.12 17.05 1.67
CA GLU A 88 -10.09 16.32 2.51
C GLU A 88 -9.76 14.82 2.65
N GLN A 89 -8.97 14.26 1.75
CA GLN A 89 -8.50 12.87 1.79
C GLN A 89 -7.19 12.71 2.58
N VAL A 90 -6.50 13.82 2.86
CA VAL A 90 -5.20 13.84 3.54
C VAL A 90 -5.42 14.02 5.04
N ASP A 91 -5.88 12.95 5.69
CA ASP A 91 -6.05 12.88 7.14
C ASP A 91 -4.76 12.47 7.86
N GLU A 92 -4.74 12.62 9.18
CA GLU A 92 -3.61 12.21 10.01
C GLU A 92 -3.47 10.68 10.00
N VAL A 93 -2.28 10.19 9.65
CA VAL A 93 -1.96 8.76 9.64
C VAL A 93 -1.19 8.40 10.91
N ASP A 94 -1.84 7.60 11.76
CA ASP A 94 -1.18 6.92 12.87
C ASP A 94 -0.63 5.56 12.38
N GLU A 95 0.66 5.54 12.04
CA GLU A 95 1.33 4.36 11.51
C GLU A 95 1.26 3.15 12.45
N SER A 96 1.12 3.36 13.77
CA SER A 96 1.01 2.27 14.75
C SER A 96 -0.29 1.47 14.62
N LYS A 97 -1.30 2.04 13.95
CA LYS A 97 -2.60 1.41 13.69
C LYS A 97 -2.68 0.69 12.36
N ILE A 98 -1.66 0.82 11.50
CA ILE A 98 -1.65 0.16 10.19
C ILE A 98 -1.47 -1.35 10.39
N PRO A 99 -2.44 -2.20 9.98
CA PRO A 99 -2.34 -3.64 10.19
C PRO A 99 -1.10 -4.23 9.51
N GLY A 100 -0.35 -5.06 10.24
CA GLY A 100 0.85 -5.70 9.70
C GLY A 100 2.04 -4.76 9.48
N PHE A 101 1.92 -3.47 9.76
CA PHE A 101 3.04 -2.53 9.78
C PHE A 101 3.55 -2.39 11.23
N ALA A 102 4.70 -2.98 11.53
CA ALA A 102 5.39 -2.75 12.79
C ALA A 102 6.51 -1.74 12.54
N ALA A 103 6.34 -0.51 13.03
CA ALA A 103 7.28 0.60 12.83
C ALA A 103 8.70 0.38 13.44
N SER A 104 9.06 -0.83 13.90
CA SER A 104 10.19 -1.01 14.81
C SER A 104 11.05 -2.25 14.57
N ILE A 105 11.70 -2.41 13.41
CA ILE A 105 12.99 -3.16 13.31
C ILE A 105 14.03 -2.49 12.37
N ALA A 106 13.74 -1.38 11.68
CA ALA A 106 14.72 -0.79 10.75
C ALA A 106 15.77 0.15 11.41
N ALA A 107 15.54 0.65 12.63
CA ALA A 107 16.42 1.63 13.27
C ALA A 107 17.63 1.02 14.03
N LYS A 108 17.94 -0.28 13.89
CA LYS A 108 18.98 -0.97 14.69
C LYS A 108 20.06 -1.74 13.90
N GLN A 109 20.37 -1.40 12.64
CA GLN A 109 21.49 -2.02 11.91
C GLN A 109 22.50 -1.03 11.30
N HIS A 110 22.71 0.11 11.95
CA HIS A 110 23.96 0.86 11.82
C HIS A 110 24.55 1.08 13.22
N GLY A 111 25.26 0.06 13.69
CA GLY A 111 26.11 0.06 14.88
C GLY A 111 27.31 -0.83 14.59
#